data_AF-G0QRC9-F1
#
_entry.id   AF-G0QRC9-F1
#
_cell.length_a   1.000
_cell.length_b   1.000
_cell.length_c   1.000
_cell.angle_alpha   90.00
_cell.angle_beta   90.00
_cell.angle_gamma   90.00
#
_symmetry.space_group_name_H-M   'P 1'
#
loop_
_entity.id
_entity.type
_entity.pdbx_description
1 polymer ?
#
loop_
_entity_poly.entity_id
_entity_poly.type
_entity_poly.pdbx_seq_one_letter_code
_entity_poly.pdbx_strand_id
1 'polypeptide(L)'
;MKINEILNVLTTVLVLCSDDPQTGYFRDGYCKTNEQDQGLKQGDKWCICVERWKEALYAGKAPQLNLNASNIKALNYVNKNDIIKYDFKKN
;
A
#
# COMPACT_ATOMS: atom_id res chain seq x y z
N MET A 1 21.57 0.59 13.63
CA MET A 1 20.60 0.67 12.51
C MET A 1 19.88 -0.66 12.38
N LYS A 2 18.54 -0.68 12.42
CA LYS A 2 17.77 -1.91 12.12
C LYS A 2 17.75 -2.08 10.60
N ILE A 3 18.54 -3.02 10.09
CA ILE A 3 18.74 -3.28 8.65
C ILE A 3 17.42 -3.59 7.90
N ASN A 4 16.36 -3.98 8.63
CA ASN A 4 15.11 -4.47 8.05
C ASN A 4 14.07 -3.38 7.72
N GLU A 5 14.32 -2.09 7.94
CA GLU A 5 13.27 -1.06 7.73
C GLU A 5 13.08 -0.65 6.27
N ILE A 6 14.08 -0.87 5.41
CA ILE A 6 14.07 -0.49 3.99
C ILE A 6 13.91 -1.73 3.09
N LEU A 7 13.45 -2.85 3.64
CA LEU A 7 13.15 -4.06 2.87
C LEU A 7 11.66 -4.18 2.58
N ASN A 8 11.34 -4.70 1.40
CA ASN A 8 9.99 -5.07 1.04
C ASN A 8 9.67 -6.53 1.44
N VAL A 9 8.42 -6.97 1.22
CA VAL A 9 7.97 -8.34 1.54
C VAL A 9 8.67 -9.44 0.72
N LEU A 10 9.37 -9.08 -0.36
CA LEU A 10 10.23 -9.96 -1.16
C LEU A 10 11.68 -9.97 -0.68
N THR A 11 11.99 -9.32 0.44
CA THR A 11 13.34 -9.20 1.03
C THR A 11 14.35 -8.45 0.14
N THR A 12 13.87 -7.65 -0.80
CA THR A 12 14.68 -6.72 -1.61
C THR A 12 14.47 -5.28 -1.16
N VAL A 13 15.16 -4.33 -1.80
CA VAL A 13 15.06 -2.90 -1.45
C VAL A 13 13.64 -2.40 -1.69
N LEU A 14 13.10 -1.70 -0.71
CA LEU A 14 11.77 -1.07 -0.77
C LEU A 14 11.74 0.04 -1.81
N VAL A 15 10.84 -0.06 -2.78
CA VAL A 15 10.64 0.97 -3.81
C VAL A 15 9.55 1.97 -3.39
N LEU A 16 9.58 3.15 -4.00
CA LEU A 16 8.55 4.18 -3.80
C LEU A 16 7.17 3.64 -4.26
N CYS A 17 6.15 3.79 -3.40
CA CYS A 17 4.81 3.29 -3.69
C CYS A 17 4.07 4.16 -4.72
N SER A 18 4.09 5.48 -4.49
CA SER A 18 3.47 6.48 -5.32
C SER A 18 4.13 7.84 -5.05
N ASP A 19 4.47 8.57 -6.11
CA ASP A 19 4.83 9.99 -6.11
C ASP A 19 3.69 10.85 -6.70
N ASP A 20 2.89 10.27 -7.60
CA ASP A 20 1.65 10.86 -8.13
C ASP A 20 0.51 9.82 -8.07
N PRO A 21 -0.48 9.99 -7.17
CA PRO A 21 -0.70 11.16 -6.31
C PRO A 21 0.18 11.19 -5.05
N GLN A 22 0.69 12.38 -4.69
CA GLN A 22 1.18 12.66 -3.33
C GLN A 22 0.02 12.62 -2.32
N THR A 23 0.33 12.42 -1.04
CA THR A 23 -0.70 12.35 -0.01
C THR A 23 -1.54 13.63 0.12
N GLY A 24 -2.83 13.48 0.47
CA GLY A 24 -3.81 14.57 0.60
C GLY A 24 -4.47 15.00 -0.71
N TYR A 25 -5.72 15.49 -0.67
CA TYR A 25 -6.45 15.95 -1.88
C TYR A 25 -5.68 17.02 -2.65
N PHE A 26 -5.15 18.01 -1.94
CA PHE A 26 -4.36 19.12 -2.51
C PHE A 26 -2.93 18.74 -2.89
N ARG A 27 -2.52 17.47 -2.66
CA ARG A 27 -1.18 16.95 -2.95
C ARG A 27 -0.07 17.78 -2.28
N ASP A 28 -0.34 18.30 -1.08
CA ASP A 28 0.59 19.13 -0.30
C ASP A 28 1.24 18.36 0.86
N GLY A 29 0.97 17.06 0.97
CA GLY A 29 1.45 16.23 2.07
C GLY A 29 0.49 16.17 3.28
N TYR A 30 -0.64 16.88 3.24
CA TYR A 30 -1.58 16.98 4.36
C TYR A 30 -2.97 16.47 3.99
N CYS A 31 -3.64 15.82 4.94
CA CYS A 31 -5.01 15.31 4.77
C CYS A 31 -6.08 16.43 4.87
N LYS A 32 -5.91 17.52 4.12
CA LYS A 32 -6.91 18.58 3.98
C LYS A 32 -7.94 18.18 2.92
N THR A 33 -9.19 18.60 3.12
CA THR A 33 -10.32 18.28 2.25
C THR A 33 -11.21 19.51 2.05
N ASN A 34 -12.01 19.51 0.99
CA ASN A 34 -13.06 20.50 0.72
C ASN A 34 -14.25 19.80 0.04
N GLU A 35 -15.29 20.55 -0.31
CA GLU A 35 -16.50 20.01 -0.95
C GLU A 35 -16.24 19.35 -2.32
N GLN A 36 -15.07 19.57 -2.92
CA GLN A 36 -14.68 19.01 -4.22
C GLN A 36 -13.80 17.77 -4.10
N ASP A 37 -13.45 17.34 -2.89
CA ASP A 37 -12.63 16.15 -2.66
C ASP A 37 -13.40 14.87 -2.99
N GLN A 38 -12.98 14.20 -4.07
CA GLN A 38 -13.55 12.92 -4.52
C GLN A 38 -12.78 11.71 -3.96
N GLY A 39 -11.76 11.93 -3.12
CA GLY A 39 -10.90 10.89 -2.59
C GLY A 39 -10.03 10.21 -3.65
N LEU A 40 -9.61 8.98 -3.35
CA LEU A 40 -8.84 8.13 -4.26
C LEU A 40 -9.75 7.51 -5.32
N LYS A 41 -9.23 7.43 -6.54
CA LYS A 41 -9.91 6.80 -7.68
C LYS A 41 -9.37 5.39 -7.91
N GLN A 42 -10.15 4.58 -8.61
CA GLN A 42 -9.70 3.27 -9.03
C GLN A 42 -8.41 3.39 -9.87
N GLY A 43 -7.38 2.65 -9.47
CA GLY A 43 -6.06 2.67 -10.13
C GLY A 43 -5.02 3.53 -9.41
N ASP A 44 -5.43 4.43 -8.52
CA ASP A 44 -4.49 5.19 -7.68
C ASP A 44 -3.69 4.23 -6.78
N LYS A 45 -2.40 4.51 -6.64
CA LYS A 45 -1.52 3.77 -5.71
C LYS A 45 -1.45 4.52 -4.39
N TRP A 46 -1.70 3.79 -3.31
CA TRP A 46 -1.70 4.40 -1.98
C TRP A 46 -1.19 3.44 -0.92
N CYS A 47 -0.35 3.96 -0.03
CA CYS A 47 0.04 3.25 1.18
C CYS A 47 -1.13 3.23 2.16
N ILE A 48 -1.61 2.05 2.52
CA ILE A 48 -2.65 1.86 3.54
C ILE A 48 -2.12 1.09 4.74
N CYS A 49 -2.76 1.26 5.89
CA CYS A 49 -2.46 0.47 7.08
C CYS A 49 -2.73 -1.01 6.81
N VAL A 50 -1.80 -1.87 7.22
CA VAL A 50 -1.90 -3.34 7.01
C VAL A 50 -3.17 -3.94 7.60
N GLU A 51 -3.65 -3.40 8.72
CA GLU A 51 -4.89 -3.82 9.36
C GLU A 51 -6.11 -3.52 8.47
N ARG A 52 -6.15 -2.35 7.81
CA ARG A 52 -7.22 -2.01 6.87
C ARG A 52 -7.21 -2.91 5.64
N TRP A 53 -6.03 -3.26 5.14
CA TRP A 53 -5.93 -4.24 4.05
C TRP A 53 -6.40 -5.63 4.52
N LYS A 54 -6.06 -6.04 5.74
CA LYS A 54 -6.48 -7.32 6.33
C LYS A 54 -8.00 -7.42 6.53
N GLU A 55 -8.64 -6.34 6.97
CA GLU A 55 -10.11 -6.24 7.01
C GLU A 55 -10.72 -6.46 5.63
N ALA A 56 -10.18 -5.78 4.61
CA ALA A 56 -10.64 -5.94 3.22
C ALA A 56 -10.40 -7.36 2.69
N LEU A 57 -9.30 -8.01 3.09
CA LEU A 57 -9.02 -9.41 2.76
C LEU A 57 -10.11 -10.34 3.32
N TYR A 58 -10.49 -10.17 4.59
CA TYR A 58 -11.55 -10.96 5.21
C TYR A 58 -12.93 -10.69 4.59
N ALA A 59 -13.17 -9.47 4.11
CA ALA A 59 -14.37 -9.14 3.34
C ALA A 59 -14.34 -9.66 1.88
N GLY A 60 -13.23 -10.25 1.42
CA GLY A 60 -13.08 -10.68 0.02
C GLY A 60 -13.00 -9.52 -0.98
N LYS A 61 -12.61 -8.32 -0.50
CA LYS A 61 -12.52 -7.06 -1.27
C LYS A 61 -11.13 -6.43 -1.18
N ALA A 62 -10.11 -7.20 -0.83
CA ALA A 62 -8.74 -6.70 -0.76
C ALA A 62 -8.26 -6.18 -2.13
N PRO A 63 -7.69 -4.96 -2.18
CA PRO A 63 -7.09 -4.44 -3.39
C PRO A 63 -5.77 -5.18 -3.72
N GLN A 64 -5.37 -5.08 -4.98
CA GLN A 64 -4.06 -5.58 -5.43
C GLN A 64 -2.92 -4.82 -4.75
N LEU A 65 -1.79 -5.50 -4.55
CA LEU A 65 -0.61 -4.98 -3.86
C LEU A 65 0.57 -4.91 -4.81
N ASN A 66 1.33 -3.82 -4.73
CA ASN A 66 2.68 -3.79 -5.28
C ASN A 66 3.66 -4.36 -4.23
N LEU A 67 4.10 -5.60 -4.41
CA LEU A 67 4.98 -6.26 -3.44
C LEU A 67 6.33 -5.57 -3.27
N ASN A 68 6.84 -4.95 -4.34
CA ASN A 68 8.12 -4.21 -4.28
C ASN A 68 8.04 -2.97 -3.38
N ALA A 69 6.84 -2.37 -3.26
CA ALA A 69 6.57 -1.16 -2.48
C ALA A 69 5.91 -1.46 -1.12
N SER A 70 5.72 -2.74 -0.78
CA SER A 70 5.10 -3.15 0.47
C SER A 70 6.18 -3.50 1.50
N ASN A 71 6.20 -2.79 2.63
CA ASN A 71 7.24 -2.97 3.65
C ASN A 71 7.21 -4.39 4.27
N ILE A 72 8.39 -4.96 4.56
CA ILE A 72 8.52 -6.30 5.16
C ILE A 72 7.76 -6.47 6.48
N LYS A 73 7.58 -5.39 7.27
CA LYS A 73 6.82 -5.41 8.53
C LYS A 73 5.36 -5.83 8.35
N ALA A 74 4.78 -5.72 7.15
CA ALA A 74 3.44 -6.20 6.87
C ALA A 74 3.28 -7.70 7.17
N LEU A 75 4.34 -8.50 7.00
CA LEU A 75 4.35 -9.94 7.27
C LEU A 75 4.14 -10.30 8.75
N ASN A 76 4.25 -9.33 9.67
CA ASN A 76 3.91 -9.55 11.08
C ASN A 76 2.39 -9.63 11.32
N TYR A 77 1.58 -9.14 10.37
CA TYR A 77 0.12 -8.99 10.53
C TYR A 77 -0.68 -9.90 9.57
N VAL A 78 -0.10 -10.24 8.43
CA VAL A 78 -0.72 -11.01 7.35
C VAL A 78 0.26 -12.05 6.79
N ASN A 79 -0.26 -13.17 6.28
CA ASN A 79 0.59 -14.22 5.74
C ASN A 79 1.15 -13.85 4.37
N LYS A 80 2.39 -14.27 4.11
CA LYS A 80 3.05 -14.07 2.81
C LYS A 80 2.24 -14.65 1.64
N ASN A 81 1.66 -15.84 1.82
CA ASN A 81 0.87 -16.52 0.78
C ASN A 81 -0.38 -15.73 0.39
N ASP A 82 -1.04 -15.10 1.38
CA ASP A 82 -2.22 -14.26 1.12
C ASP A 82 -1.82 -13.05 0.29
N ILE A 83 -0.72 -12.37 0.65
CA ILE A 83 -0.25 -11.19 -0.06
C ILE A 83 0.20 -11.52 -1.50
N ILE A 84 0.91 -12.64 -1.71
CA ILE A 84 1.34 -13.07 -3.06
C ILE A 84 0.15 -13.29 -4.00
N LYS A 85 -0.98 -13.78 -3.49
CA LYS A 85 -2.20 -13.97 -4.30
C LYS A 85 -2.73 -12.65 -4.88
N TYR A 86 -2.51 -11.53 -4.20
CA TYR A 86 -2.97 -10.21 -4.60
C TYR A 86 -1.87 -9.37 -5.27
N ASP A 87 -0.75 -9.99 -5.66
CA ASP A 87 0.33 -9.29 -6.36
C ASP A 87 -0.17 -8.63 -7.64
N PHE A 88 0.15 -7.34 -7.78
CA PHE A 88 -0.10 -6.56 -8.98
C PHE A 88 0.88 -6.99 -10.07
N LYS A 89 0.42 -7.88 -10.96
CA LYS A 89 1.18 -8.21 -12.17
C LYS A 89 1.11 -7.04 -13.13
N LYS A 90 2.19 -6.27 -13.25
CA LYS A 90 2.41 -5.41 -14.43
C LYS A 90 2.52 -6.33 -15.65
N ASN A 91 1.55 -6.24 -16.56
CA ASN A 91 1.77 -6.65 -17.95
C ASN A 91 2.72 -5.67 -18.63
#